data_AF-W7IRV0-F1
#
_entry.id   AF-W7IRV0-F1
#
_cell.length_a   1.000
_cell.length_b   1.000
_cell.length_c   1.000
_cell.angle_alpha   90.00
_cell.angle_beta   90.00
_cell.angle_gamma   90.00
#
_symmetry.space_group_name_H-M   'P 1'
#
loop_
_entity.id
_entity.type
_entity.pdbx_description
1 polymer ?
#
loop_
_entity_poly.entity_id
_entity_poly.type
_entity_poly.pdbx_seq_one_letter_code
_entity_poly.pdbx_strand_id
1 'polypeptide(L)'
;MAEDTSRWGFETRAIHAGQDPDPRTGAVIVPIYATSTFAQDGVGGVRDGGYEYSRTANPTRSALEQALASLEGGRHGLAFASGMAAADIALRSMTRPGDHVVLGSDAYGGTFRLLDKVLSLWGVEYTPVELSDIDATRAAIRPNTKVVWSETPTNPLLGIADIAALAAVSAEAGAKLVIDNTFATPYLQSPLGLGADVVLHSTTKYLGGHSDVVGGALITSDDELHEKFAFLRNAAGAVPSPFDSWLVLRGAKTLALRMERHSDNAERVVEALLSHDKVTKVYYPGLVDHPGHEIAAKQMRRFGGMVSFAVQGGERAALDIAARTKLFILGESLGGIESLIEHPGKMTHASTAGSPLQVAGDILRISVGIEDSTDLVGDLLYALD
;
A
#
# COMPACT_ATOMS: atom_id res chain seq x y z
N MET A 1 -21.50 -21.56 7.83
CA MET A 1 -20.18 -21.14 8.35
C MET A 1 -20.41 -19.97 9.29
N ALA A 2 -19.42 -19.57 10.09
CA ALA A 2 -19.66 -18.61 11.17
C ALA A 2 -20.24 -17.30 10.63
N GLU A 3 -21.42 -16.94 11.13
CA GLU A 3 -22.18 -15.75 10.74
C GLU A 3 -21.43 -14.44 11.04
N ASP A 4 -20.32 -14.49 11.79
CA ASP A 4 -19.46 -13.37 12.12
C ASP A 4 -17.98 -13.77 12.04
N THR A 5 -17.32 -13.48 10.91
CA THR A 5 -15.88 -13.72 10.72
C THR A 5 -15.00 -12.63 11.35
N SER A 6 -15.59 -11.54 11.87
CA SER A 6 -14.81 -10.40 12.41
C SER A 6 -13.96 -10.77 13.63
N ARG A 7 -14.41 -11.77 14.41
CA ARG A 7 -13.76 -12.28 15.62
C ARG A 7 -12.63 -13.26 15.38
N TRP A 8 -12.43 -13.68 14.13
CA TRP A 8 -11.41 -14.67 13.78
C TRP A 8 -10.05 -14.04 13.57
N GLY A 9 -8.99 -14.85 13.70
CA GLY A 9 -7.62 -14.44 13.42
C GLY A 9 -7.41 -14.05 11.96
N PHE A 10 -6.36 -13.27 11.70
CA PHE A 10 -6.07 -12.70 10.38
C PHE A 10 -6.00 -13.75 9.28
N GLU A 11 -5.25 -14.84 9.50
CA GLU A 11 -5.05 -15.94 8.56
C GLU A 11 -6.39 -16.56 8.17
N THR A 12 -7.29 -16.73 9.15
CA THR A 12 -8.61 -17.30 8.91
C THR A 12 -9.48 -16.35 8.09
N ARG A 13 -9.46 -15.05 8.41
CA ARG A 13 -10.20 -14.04 7.64
C ARG A 13 -9.68 -13.92 6.21
N ALA A 14 -8.38 -13.97 5.98
CA ALA A 14 -7.77 -13.93 4.65
C ALA A 14 -8.25 -15.07 3.73
N ILE A 15 -8.53 -16.23 4.31
CA ILE A 15 -8.99 -17.41 3.58
C ILE A 15 -10.50 -17.40 3.35
N HIS A 16 -11.29 -16.88 4.30
CA HIS A 16 -12.74 -17.13 4.37
C HIS A 16 -13.62 -15.88 4.26
N ALA A 17 -13.17 -14.69 4.66
CA ALA A 17 -14.02 -13.50 4.61
C ALA A 17 -14.37 -13.13 3.16
N GLY A 18 -15.66 -13.02 2.86
CA GLY A 18 -16.18 -12.74 1.51
C GLY A 18 -16.05 -13.91 0.51
N GLN A 19 -15.78 -15.13 1.00
CA GLN A 19 -15.39 -16.28 0.16
C GLN A 19 -16.14 -17.57 0.53
N ASP A 20 -17.42 -17.44 0.89
CA ASP A 20 -18.28 -18.61 1.12
C ASP A 20 -18.38 -19.50 -0.14
N PRO A 21 -18.53 -20.84 0.01
CA PRO A 21 -18.78 -21.72 -1.10
C PRO A 21 -20.01 -21.27 -1.90
N ASP A 22 -19.88 -21.33 -3.22
CA ASP A 22 -20.94 -20.88 -4.13
C ASP A 22 -22.26 -21.62 -3.83
N PRO A 23 -23.38 -20.92 -3.55
CA PRO A 23 -24.63 -21.57 -3.16
C PRO A 23 -25.26 -22.41 -4.28
N ARG A 24 -24.87 -22.18 -5.55
CA ARG A 24 -25.41 -22.93 -6.68
C ARG A 24 -24.68 -24.26 -6.91
N THR A 25 -23.36 -24.27 -6.78
CA THR A 25 -22.51 -25.42 -7.19
C THR A 25 -21.71 -26.02 -6.04
N GLY A 26 -21.56 -25.30 -4.93
CA GLY A 26 -20.68 -25.67 -3.82
C GLY A 26 -19.19 -25.42 -4.08
N ALA A 27 -18.83 -24.62 -5.10
CA ALA A 27 -17.43 -24.30 -5.39
C ALA A 27 -16.77 -23.64 -4.18
N VAL A 28 -15.71 -24.26 -3.65
CA VAL A 28 -15.00 -23.81 -2.43
C VAL A 28 -14.07 -22.62 -2.66
N ILE A 29 -13.85 -22.24 -3.91
CA ILE A 29 -13.13 -21.03 -4.31
C ILE A 29 -14.09 -20.17 -5.12
N VAL A 30 -14.04 -18.86 -4.89
CA VAL A 30 -14.82 -17.86 -5.62
C VAL A 30 -14.64 -18.05 -7.14
N PRO A 31 -15.72 -18.30 -7.90
CA PRO A 31 -15.65 -18.41 -9.35
C PRO A 31 -15.23 -17.09 -10.00
N ILE A 32 -14.59 -17.17 -11.16
CA ILE A 32 -14.26 -15.99 -11.97
C ILE A 32 -15.47 -15.65 -12.85
N TYR A 33 -16.21 -14.60 -12.50
CA TYR A 33 -17.33 -14.10 -13.29
C TYR A 33 -16.84 -13.21 -14.43
N ALA A 34 -16.32 -13.84 -15.49
CA ALA A 34 -15.86 -13.20 -16.72
C ALA A 34 -17.02 -12.80 -17.66
N THR A 35 -17.95 -11.99 -17.14
CA THR A 35 -19.07 -11.42 -17.88
C THR A 35 -19.12 -9.91 -17.70
N SER A 36 -19.64 -9.18 -18.69
CA SER A 36 -19.88 -7.74 -18.58
C SER A 36 -21.27 -7.41 -18.01
N THR A 37 -22.26 -8.27 -18.23
CA THR A 37 -23.67 -8.01 -17.91
C THR A 37 -24.35 -9.25 -17.31
N PHE A 38 -25.43 -9.04 -16.58
CA PHE A 38 -26.18 -10.07 -15.90
C PHE A 38 -27.65 -10.04 -16.34
N ALA A 39 -28.25 -11.22 -16.49
CA ALA A 39 -29.66 -11.33 -16.84
C ALA A 39 -30.55 -10.77 -15.72
N GLN A 40 -31.58 -10.03 -16.10
CA GLN A 40 -32.62 -9.51 -15.20
C GLN A 40 -33.94 -10.26 -15.39
N ASP A 41 -34.74 -10.34 -14.34
CA ASP A 41 -36.09 -10.92 -14.36
C ASP A 41 -37.12 -9.83 -14.65
N GLY A 42 -37.24 -9.48 -15.94
CA GLY A 42 -37.98 -8.30 -16.38
C GLY A 42 -37.15 -7.01 -16.31
N VAL A 43 -37.66 -5.92 -16.88
CA VAL A 43 -36.94 -4.64 -16.94
C VAL A 43 -36.77 -4.08 -15.52
N GLY A 44 -35.52 -3.93 -15.07
CA GLY A 44 -35.18 -3.45 -13.72
C GLY A 44 -35.26 -4.54 -12.64
N GLY A 45 -35.60 -5.77 -12.99
CA GLY A 45 -35.67 -6.91 -12.07
C GLY A 45 -34.29 -7.51 -11.81
N VAL A 46 -33.41 -6.78 -11.12
CA VAL A 46 -32.09 -7.28 -10.75
C VAL A 46 -32.22 -8.48 -9.80
N ARG A 47 -31.53 -9.58 -10.13
CA ARG A 47 -31.57 -10.82 -9.35
C ARG A 47 -30.88 -10.69 -8.00
N ASP A 48 -31.15 -11.66 -7.13
CA ASP A 48 -30.46 -11.81 -5.84
C ASP A 48 -28.93 -11.70 -6.03
N GLY A 49 -28.32 -10.86 -5.19
CA GLY A 49 -26.93 -10.44 -5.30
C GLY A 49 -26.71 -9.07 -5.94
N GLY A 50 -27.73 -8.47 -6.58
CA GLY A 50 -27.69 -7.06 -6.98
C GLY A 50 -26.77 -6.75 -8.18
N TYR A 51 -26.40 -7.76 -8.97
CA TYR A 51 -25.49 -7.58 -10.10
C TYR A 51 -26.26 -7.34 -11.40
N GLU A 52 -25.99 -6.21 -12.06
CA GLU A 52 -26.55 -5.87 -13.38
C GLU A 52 -25.46 -5.66 -14.44
N TYR A 53 -24.34 -5.02 -14.07
CA TYR A 53 -23.27 -4.64 -14.99
C TYR A 53 -21.92 -4.59 -14.25
N SER A 54 -20.90 -5.26 -14.79
CA SER A 54 -19.63 -5.54 -14.09
C SER A 54 -18.81 -4.30 -13.75
N ARG A 55 -18.98 -3.17 -14.46
CA ARG A 55 -18.37 -1.88 -14.07
C ARG A 55 -18.95 -1.39 -12.73
N THR A 56 -20.24 -1.56 -12.49
CA THR A 56 -20.89 -1.20 -11.23
C THR A 56 -20.51 -2.19 -10.12
N ALA A 57 -20.78 -3.48 -10.33
CA ALA A 57 -20.52 -4.56 -9.37
C ALA A 57 -20.25 -5.89 -10.10
N ASN A 58 -19.31 -6.69 -9.60
CA ASN A 58 -19.01 -8.04 -10.12
C ASN A 58 -18.77 -8.99 -8.94
N PRO A 59 -19.35 -10.21 -8.91
CA PRO A 59 -19.23 -11.09 -7.75
C PRO A 59 -17.79 -11.42 -7.34
N THR A 60 -16.89 -11.62 -8.32
CA THR A 60 -15.46 -11.88 -8.07
C THR A 60 -14.80 -10.70 -7.38
N ARG A 61 -15.11 -9.48 -7.83
CA ARG A 61 -14.58 -8.25 -7.24
C ARG A 61 -15.18 -8.00 -5.85
N SER A 62 -16.47 -8.24 -5.67
CA SER A 62 -17.14 -8.07 -4.39
C SER A 62 -16.59 -9.01 -3.31
N ALA A 63 -16.19 -10.24 -3.66
CA ALA A 63 -15.46 -11.11 -2.75
C ALA A 63 -14.11 -10.53 -2.31
N LEU A 64 -13.33 -9.99 -3.24
CA LEU A 64 -12.07 -9.30 -2.92
C LEU A 64 -12.31 -8.09 -2.00
N GLU A 65 -13.31 -7.27 -2.32
CA GLU A 65 -13.67 -6.08 -1.54
C GLU A 65 -14.03 -6.41 -0.09
N GLN A 66 -14.85 -7.44 0.12
CA GLN A 66 -15.23 -7.92 1.44
C GLN A 66 -14.03 -8.50 2.20
N ALA A 67 -13.17 -9.27 1.54
CA ALA A 67 -11.95 -9.81 2.13
C ALA A 67 -11.03 -8.67 2.61
N LEU A 68 -10.75 -7.67 1.76
CA LEU A 68 -9.88 -6.55 2.11
C LEU A 68 -10.46 -5.68 3.22
N ALA A 69 -11.77 -5.41 3.20
CA ALA A 69 -12.43 -4.69 4.29
C ALA A 69 -12.25 -5.42 5.63
N SER A 70 -12.47 -6.74 5.63
CA SER A 70 -12.29 -7.58 6.82
C SER A 70 -10.85 -7.59 7.34
N LEU A 71 -9.85 -7.64 6.44
CA LEU A 71 -8.44 -7.67 6.84
C LEU A 71 -7.97 -6.38 7.51
N GLU A 72 -8.45 -5.23 7.03
CA GLU A 72 -8.17 -3.90 7.62
C GLU A 72 -9.07 -3.57 8.83
N GLY A 73 -10.09 -4.37 9.12
CA GLY A 73 -11.10 -4.06 10.15
C GLY A 73 -12.05 -2.93 9.75
N GLY A 74 -12.19 -2.65 8.46
CA GLY A 74 -13.15 -1.69 7.91
C GLY A 74 -14.51 -2.32 7.61
N ARG A 75 -15.54 -1.48 7.49
CA ARG A 75 -16.88 -1.94 7.04
C ARG A 75 -16.98 -2.08 5.52
N HIS A 76 -16.25 -1.25 4.80
CA HIS A 76 -16.37 -1.12 3.34
C HIS A 76 -15.02 -1.26 2.66
N GLY A 77 -14.98 -2.02 1.57
CA GLY A 77 -13.83 -2.15 0.69
C GLY A 77 -14.23 -1.87 -0.75
N LEU A 78 -13.37 -1.21 -1.51
CA LEU A 78 -13.54 -0.99 -2.95
C LEU A 78 -12.23 -1.29 -3.67
N ALA A 79 -12.29 -2.17 -4.67
CA ALA A 79 -11.13 -2.50 -5.50
C ALA A 79 -11.08 -1.65 -6.78
N PHE A 80 -9.87 -1.35 -7.22
CA PHE A 80 -9.53 -0.45 -8.34
C PHE A 80 -8.50 -1.10 -9.28
N ALA A 81 -8.42 -0.60 -10.51
CA ALA A 81 -7.49 -1.08 -11.53
C ALA A 81 -5.99 -0.90 -11.16
N SER A 82 -5.67 0.00 -10.22
CA SER A 82 -4.31 0.20 -9.70
C SER A 82 -4.36 0.97 -8.38
N GLY A 83 -3.26 0.98 -7.62
CA GLY A 83 -3.11 1.85 -6.44
C GLY A 83 -3.28 3.33 -6.79
N MET A 84 -2.79 3.75 -7.96
CA MET A 84 -2.96 5.13 -8.43
C MET A 84 -4.41 5.47 -8.80
N ALA A 85 -5.16 4.51 -9.34
CA ALA A 85 -6.60 4.69 -9.55
C ALA A 85 -7.36 4.82 -8.23
N ALA A 86 -6.98 4.04 -7.20
CA ALA A 86 -7.53 4.19 -5.86
C ALA A 86 -7.22 5.59 -5.29
N ALA A 87 -5.98 6.07 -5.46
CA ALA A 87 -5.56 7.39 -4.98
C ALA A 87 -6.29 8.55 -5.70
N ASP A 88 -6.42 8.47 -7.03
CA ASP A 88 -7.17 9.45 -7.83
C ASP A 88 -8.63 9.55 -7.37
N ILE A 89 -9.29 8.41 -7.18
CA ILE A 89 -10.67 8.36 -6.73
C ILE A 89 -10.80 8.90 -5.30
N ALA A 90 -9.88 8.54 -4.39
CA ALA A 90 -9.88 9.05 -3.02
C ALA A 90 -9.82 10.58 -2.99
N LEU A 91 -8.81 11.15 -3.66
CA LEU A 91 -8.59 12.60 -3.70
C LEU A 91 -9.76 13.32 -4.37
N ARG A 92 -10.17 12.92 -5.59
CA ARG A 92 -11.29 13.56 -6.30
C ARG A 92 -12.63 13.46 -5.57
N SER A 93 -12.83 12.42 -4.77
CA SER A 93 -14.04 12.30 -3.95
C SER A 93 -14.03 13.23 -2.73
N MET A 94 -12.86 13.55 -2.18
CA MET A 94 -12.71 14.34 -0.95
C MET A 94 -12.32 15.82 -1.18
N THR A 95 -11.87 16.18 -2.38
CA THR A 95 -11.43 17.54 -2.71
C THR A 95 -12.19 18.14 -3.89
N ARG A 96 -12.25 19.47 -3.93
CA ARG A 96 -12.77 20.32 -5.01
C ARG A 96 -11.76 21.43 -5.33
N PRO A 97 -11.93 22.17 -6.44
CA PRO A 97 -11.13 23.36 -6.69
C PRO A 97 -11.22 24.33 -5.49
N GLY A 98 -10.06 24.78 -5.01
CA GLY A 98 -9.92 25.61 -3.81
C GLY A 98 -9.73 24.85 -2.50
N ASP A 99 -9.81 23.51 -2.49
CA ASP A 99 -9.47 22.71 -1.31
C ASP A 99 -7.95 22.47 -1.21
N HIS A 100 -7.50 22.12 -0.01
CA HIS A 100 -6.09 21.90 0.31
C HIS A 100 -5.82 20.48 0.85
N VAL A 101 -4.67 19.92 0.48
CA VAL A 101 -4.16 18.62 0.95
C VAL A 101 -2.80 18.79 1.65
N VAL A 102 -2.65 18.24 2.85
CA VAL A 102 -1.33 18.04 3.46
C VAL A 102 -0.81 16.67 3.05
N LEU A 103 0.40 16.61 2.49
CA LEU A 103 1.02 15.38 1.97
C LEU A 103 2.38 15.14 2.65
N GLY A 104 2.76 13.89 2.90
CA GLY A 104 4.12 13.55 3.31
C GLY A 104 5.21 14.05 2.36
N SER A 105 6.26 14.67 2.89
CA SER A 105 7.45 15.11 2.16
C SER A 105 8.39 13.98 1.76
N ASP A 106 7.92 12.75 1.80
CA ASP A 106 8.60 11.55 1.32
C ASP A 106 7.58 10.51 0.83
N ALA A 107 6.37 10.97 0.48
CA ALA A 107 5.34 10.13 -0.12
C ALA A 107 5.80 9.57 -1.46
N TYR A 108 5.27 8.40 -1.83
CA TYR A 108 5.52 7.79 -3.13
C TYR A 108 5.42 8.80 -4.29
N GLY A 109 6.45 8.83 -5.14
CA GLY A 109 6.56 9.78 -6.25
C GLY A 109 5.35 9.80 -7.21
N GLY A 110 4.63 8.68 -7.35
CA GLY A 110 3.39 8.62 -8.13
C GLY A 110 2.25 9.45 -7.52
N THR A 111 2.09 9.43 -6.19
CA THR A 111 1.09 10.22 -5.45
C THR A 111 1.40 11.70 -5.53
N PHE A 112 2.67 12.08 -5.33
CA PHE A 112 3.12 13.46 -5.52
C PHE A 112 2.85 13.94 -6.95
N ARG A 113 3.20 13.15 -7.97
CA ARG A 113 2.95 13.50 -9.38
C ARG A 113 1.46 13.67 -9.69
N LEU A 114 0.59 12.85 -9.10
CA LEU A 114 -0.86 12.99 -9.27
C LEU A 114 -1.36 14.33 -8.71
N LEU A 115 -0.93 14.71 -7.50
CA LEU A 115 -1.29 15.99 -6.91
C LEU A 115 -0.68 17.18 -7.69
N ASP A 116 0.63 17.16 -7.92
CA ASP A 116 1.38 18.28 -8.49
C ASP A 116 1.13 18.50 -9.98
N LYS A 117 0.99 17.43 -10.77
CA LYS A 117 0.88 17.52 -12.24
C LYS A 117 -0.54 17.32 -12.76
N VAL A 118 -1.47 16.90 -11.93
CA VAL A 118 -2.88 16.72 -12.33
C VAL A 118 -3.79 17.58 -11.46
N LEU A 119 -3.93 17.27 -10.16
CA LEU A 119 -4.98 17.91 -9.35
C LEU A 119 -4.73 19.40 -9.06
N SER A 120 -3.47 19.84 -9.03
CA SER A 120 -3.10 21.26 -8.94
C SER A 120 -3.64 22.07 -10.13
N LEU A 121 -3.62 21.49 -11.33
CA LEU A 121 -4.16 22.10 -12.55
C LEU A 121 -5.70 22.20 -12.51
N TRP A 122 -6.34 21.40 -11.64
CA TRP A 122 -7.77 21.43 -11.36
C TRP A 122 -8.10 22.30 -10.13
N GLY A 123 -7.12 23.01 -9.58
CA GLY A 123 -7.30 23.97 -8.49
C GLY A 123 -7.21 23.37 -7.09
N VAL A 124 -6.72 22.13 -6.92
CA VAL A 124 -6.45 21.57 -5.58
C VAL A 124 -5.07 22.04 -5.12
N GLU A 125 -5.00 22.68 -3.97
CA GLU A 125 -3.74 23.10 -3.36
C GLU A 125 -3.13 21.96 -2.53
N TYR A 126 -1.81 21.96 -2.35
CA TYR A 126 -1.17 21.04 -1.42
C TYR A 126 0.04 21.66 -0.71
N THR A 127 0.35 21.14 0.48
CA THR A 127 1.57 21.46 1.23
C THR A 127 2.29 20.16 1.60
N PRO A 128 3.54 19.93 1.12
CA PRO A 128 4.35 18.80 1.58
C PRO A 128 4.91 19.07 2.99
N VAL A 129 4.86 18.07 3.87
CA VAL A 129 5.28 18.17 5.28
C VAL A 129 5.96 16.88 5.72
N GLU A 130 6.98 17.00 6.58
CA GLU A 130 7.55 15.86 7.29
C GLU A 130 6.55 15.38 8.34
N LEU A 131 5.80 14.32 8.04
CA LEU A 131 4.66 13.89 8.87
C LEU A 131 5.08 13.20 10.18
N SER A 132 6.37 12.90 10.35
CA SER A 132 6.92 12.52 11.65
C SER A 132 6.97 13.70 12.64
N ASP A 133 6.92 14.94 12.13
CA ASP A 133 6.76 16.17 12.92
C ASP A 133 5.28 16.59 12.95
N ILE A 134 4.64 16.25 14.07
CA ILE A 134 3.22 16.54 14.31
C ILE A 134 2.94 18.05 14.41
N ASP A 135 3.89 18.83 14.92
CA ASP A 135 3.75 20.28 15.02
C ASP A 135 3.86 20.94 13.62
N ALA A 136 4.77 20.45 12.77
CA ALA A 136 4.83 20.87 11.37
C ALA A 136 3.53 20.53 10.62
N THR A 137 2.96 19.34 10.87
CA THR A 137 1.66 18.94 10.30
C THR A 137 0.56 19.90 10.74
N ARG A 138 0.47 20.21 12.04
CA ARG A 138 -0.50 21.15 12.60
C ARG A 138 -0.35 22.55 12.00
N ALA A 139 0.88 23.01 11.80
CA ALA A 139 1.18 24.31 11.20
C ALA A 139 0.82 24.40 9.72
N ALA A 140 0.83 23.27 8.99
CA ALA A 140 0.45 23.22 7.58
C ALA A 140 -1.06 23.17 7.34
N ILE A 141 -1.86 22.90 8.39
CA ILE A 141 -3.33 22.94 8.29
C ILE A 141 -3.80 24.37 7.98
N ARG A 142 -4.61 24.46 6.93
CA ARG A 142 -5.35 25.65 6.49
C ARG A 142 -6.86 25.48 6.67
N PRO A 143 -7.65 26.56 6.72
CA PRO A 143 -9.12 26.47 6.82
C PRO A 143 -9.81 25.66 5.72
N ASN A 144 -9.18 25.56 4.54
CA ASN A 144 -9.66 24.77 3.40
C ASN A 144 -9.03 23.36 3.30
N THR A 145 -8.31 22.90 4.33
CA THR A 145 -7.70 21.55 4.31
C THR A 145 -8.78 20.48 4.42
N LYS A 146 -8.78 19.54 3.48
CA LYS A 146 -9.74 18.42 3.44
C LYS A 146 -9.11 17.07 3.69
N VAL A 147 -7.83 16.92 3.38
CA VAL A 147 -7.13 15.64 3.46
C VAL A 147 -5.75 15.84 4.07
N VAL A 148 -5.40 14.98 5.02
CA VAL A 148 -4.03 14.69 5.42
C VAL A 148 -3.69 13.32 4.85
N TRP A 149 -2.66 13.26 4.00
CA TRP A 149 -2.25 12.05 3.30
C TRP A 149 -0.89 11.58 3.77
N SER A 150 -0.85 10.42 4.41
CA SER A 150 0.37 9.81 4.93
C SER A 150 0.61 8.43 4.32
N GLU A 151 1.88 8.07 4.23
CA GLU A 151 2.38 6.72 3.93
C GLU A 151 3.30 6.37 5.10
N THR A 152 3.15 5.20 5.73
CA THR A 152 4.06 4.80 6.81
C THR A 152 4.15 3.28 6.95
N PRO A 153 5.36 2.68 6.80
CA PRO A 153 6.64 3.30 6.45
C PRO A 153 6.67 3.89 5.03
N THR A 154 7.47 4.94 4.81
CA THR A 154 7.54 5.67 3.53
C THR A 154 8.49 5.04 2.51
N ASN A 155 8.20 5.19 1.22
CA ASN A 155 9.07 4.73 0.13
C ASN A 155 10.01 5.87 -0.36
N PRO A 156 11.35 5.69 -0.37
CA PRO A 156 12.11 4.48 -0.03
C PRO A 156 12.76 4.51 1.36
N LEU A 157 12.71 5.63 2.09
CA LEU A 157 13.55 5.84 3.29
C LEU A 157 12.97 5.25 4.58
N LEU A 158 11.79 4.64 4.50
CA LEU A 158 11.09 3.95 5.58
C LEU A 158 10.78 4.85 6.78
N GLY A 159 10.55 6.14 6.53
CA GLY A 159 10.11 7.12 7.52
C GLY A 159 8.81 6.70 8.21
N ILE A 160 8.69 7.01 9.49
CA ILE A 160 7.57 6.58 10.34
C ILE A 160 6.78 7.80 10.80
N ALA A 161 5.46 7.74 10.62
CA ALA A 161 4.53 8.73 11.13
C ALA A 161 3.63 8.11 12.21
N ASP A 162 3.35 8.83 13.30
CA ASP A 162 2.41 8.38 14.33
C ASP A 162 0.97 8.57 13.82
N ILE A 163 0.33 7.46 13.43
CA ILE A 163 -1.00 7.48 12.83
C ILE A 163 -2.03 8.06 13.80
N ALA A 164 -1.92 7.74 15.09
CA ALA A 164 -2.88 8.22 16.10
C ALA A 164 -2.72 9.72 16.34
N ALA A 165 -1.50 10.23 16.33
CA ALA A 165 -1.25 11.67 16.44
C ALA A 165 -1.74 12.43 15.19
N LEU A 166 -1.49 11.90 13.98
CA LEU A 166 -2.02 12.46 12.74
C LEU A 166 -3.55 12.45 12.73
N ALA A 167 -4.19 11.40 13.25
CA ALA A 167 -5.63 11.30 13.35
C ALA A 167 -6.20 12.41 14.25
N ALA A 168 -5.56 12.67 15.40
CA ALA A 168 -5.97 13.75 16.29
C ALA A 168 -5.88 15.12 15.61
N VAL A 169 -4.76 15.44 14.94
CA VAL A 169 -4.59 16.71 14.21
C VAL A 169 -5.60 16.84 13.08
N SER A 170 -5.85 15.77 12.33
CA SER A 170 -6.80 15.76 11.22
C SER A 170 -8.24 16.00 11.71
N ALA A 171 -8.63 15.33 12.79
CA ALA A 171 -9.96 15.46 13.38
C ALA A 171 -10.21 16.89 13.92
N GLU A 172 -9.23 17.49 14.60
CA GLU A 172 -9.32 18.88 15.06
C GLU A 172 -9.51 19.89 13.90
N ALA A 173 -8.93 19.58 12.73
CA ALA A 173 -9.06 20.39 11.53
C ALA A 173 -10.33 20.11 10.70
N GLY A 174 -11.11 19.08 11.05
CA GLY A 174 -12.20 18.59 10.21
C GLY A 174 -11.73 18.02 8.86
N ALA A 175 -10.47 17.58 8.78
CA ALA A 175 -9.87 16.95 7.61
C ALA A 175 -9.92 15.42 7.75
N LYS A 176 -9.95 14.72 6.61
CA LYS A 176 -9.89 13.26 6.56
C LYS A 176 -8.44 12.78 6.56
N LEU A 177 -8.14 11.76 7.35
CA LEU A 177 -6.83 11.10 7.34
C LEU A 177 -6.85 9.89 6.40
N VAL A 178 -5.99 9.92 5.39
CA VAL A 178 -5.72 8.78 4.51
C VAL A 178 -4.35 8.21 4.83
N ILE A 179 -4.30 6.90 5.10
CA ILE A 179 -3.05 6.15 5.26
C ILE A 179 -2.87 5.22 4.06
N ASP A 180 -1.85 5.44 3.25
CA ASP A 180 -1.34 4.44 2.33
C ASP A 180 -0.59 3.37 3.13
N ASN A 181 -1.21 2.20 3.26
CA ASN A 181 -0.74 1.09 4.08
C ASN A 181 -0.05 0.01 3.22
N THR A 182 0.37 0.35 2.00
CA THR A 182 0.94 -0.61 1.03
C THR A 182 2.16 -1.35 1.56
N PHE A 183 3.07 -0.67 2.29
CA PHE A 183 4.32 -1.26 2.78
C PHE A 183 4.11 -2.18 3.98
N ALA A 184 3.31 -1.73 4.95
CA ALA A 184 3.05 -2.51 6.16
C ALA A 184 2.03 -3.63 5.91
N THR A 185 1.11 -3.43 4.96
CA THR A 185 -0.02 -4.34 4.67
C THR A 185 -1.01 -4.41 5.84
N PRO A 186 -2.24 -4.94 5.64
CA PRO A 186 -3.17 -5.12 6.76
C PRO A 186 -2.67 -6.12 7.81
N TYR A 187 -1.62 -6.91 7.51
CA TYR A 187 -1.07 -7.88 8.47
C TYR A 187 -0.20 -7.23 9.54
N LEU A 188 0.63 -6.25 9.16
CA LEU A 188 1.56 -5.63 10.10
C LEU A 188 0.99 -4.37 10.73
N GLN A 189 0.06 -3.67 10.10
CA GLN A 189 -0.47 -2.41 10.60
C GLN A 189 -1.95 -2.28 10.26
N SER A 190 -2.75 -1.76 11.20
CA SER A 190 -4.21 -1.58 11.03
C SER A 190 -4.60 -0.12 11.27
N PRO A 191 -4.40 0.78 10.29
CA PRO A 191 -4.54 2.22 10.51
C PRO A 191 -5.94 2.69 10.90
N LEU A 192 -7.00 2.00 10.46
CA LEU A 192 -8.37 2.33 10.88
C LEU A 192 -8.57 2.21 12.39
N GLY A 193 -7.93 1.21 13.01
CA GLY A 193 -7.93 1.03 14.47
C GLY A 193 -7.15 2.11 15.23
N LEU A 194 -6.33 2.90 14.52
CA LEU A 194 -5.52 3.99 15.04
C LEU A 194 -6.14 5.38 14.75
N GLY A 195 -7.30 5.43 14.11
CA GLY A 195 -8.04 6.67 13.85
C GLY A 195 -7.98 7.20 12.42
N ALA A 196 -7.40 6.44 11.47
CA ALA A 196 -7.51 6.80 10.06
C ALA A 196 -8.96 6.71 9.56
N ASP A 197 -9.36 7.62 8.66
CA ASP A 197 -10.68 7.57 8.00
C ASP A 197 -10.68 6.58 6.82
N VAL A 198 -9.54 6.52 6.10
CA VAL A 198 -9.38 5.72 4.88
C VAL A 198 -8.02 5.06 4.88
N VAL A 199 -8.00 3.78 4.50
CA VAL A 199 -6.77 3.06 4.18
C VAL A 199 -6.71 2.79 2.69
N LEU A 200 -5.57 3.10 2.08
CA LEU A 200 -5.27 2.79 0.69
C LEU A 200 -4.25 1.65 0.60
N HIS A 201 -4.41 0.81 -0.42
CA HIS A 201 -3.39 -0.14 -0.85
C HIS A 201 -3.14 -0.07 -2.34
N SER A 202 -1.87 -0.19 -2.75
CA SER A 202 -1.53 -0.82 -4.02
C SER A 202 -1.50 -2.34 -3.84
N THR A 203 -2.56 -3.01 -4.27
CA THR A 203 -2.65 -4.48 -4.17
C THR A 203 -1.67 -5.19 -5.10
N THR A 204 -1.05 -4.45 -6.02
CA THR A 204 0.09 -4.89 -6.84
C THR A 204 1.24 -5.47 -6.02
N LYS A 205 1.41 -4.99 -4.78
CA LYS A 205 2.56 -5.30 -3.93
C LYS A 205 2.27 -6.55 -3.10
N TYR A 206 2.48 -6.50 -1.79
CA TYR A 206 2.35 -7.65 -0.90
C TYR A 206 1.00 -8.37 -0.94
N LEU A 207 -0.11 -7.66 -1.17
CA LEU A 207 -1.45 -8.28 -1.23
C LEU A 207 -1.57 -9.27 -2.40
N GLY A 208 -1.21 -8.86 -3.61
CA GLY A 208 -1.07 -9.75 -4.77
C GLY A 208 0.09 -10.71 -4.55
N GLY A 209 1.27 -10.19 -4.24
CA GLY A 209 2.41 -10.93 -3.70
C GLY A 209 3.21 -11.76 -4.71
N HIS A 210 2.85 -11.72 -5.99
CA HIS A 210 3.46 -12.59 -7.02
C HIS A 210 3.85 -11.82 -8.28
N SER A 211 3.87 -10.49 -8.21
CA SER A 211 4.29 -9.60 -9.31
C SER A 211 3.61 -9.85 -10.67
N ASP A 212 2.37 -10.34 -10.65
CA ASP A 212 1.61 -10.76 -11.83
C ASP A 212 0.30 -9.98 -12.03
N VAL A 213 -0.03 -9.07 -11.10
CA VAL A 213 -1.29 -8.30 -11.11
C VAL A 213 -1.06 -6.87 -10.63
N VAL A 214 -1.63 -5.90 -11.33
CA VAL A 214 -1.72 -4.50 -10.87
C VAL A 214 -3.11 -4.26 -10.29
N GLY A 215 -3.17 -3.63 -9.13
CA GLY A 215 -4.46 -3.30 -8.51
C GLY A 215 -4.33 -2.31 -7.36
N GLY A 216 -5.48 -1.83 -6.88
CA GLY A 216 -5.57 -0.96 -5.73
C GLY A 216 -6.83 -1.18 -4.92
N ALA A 217 -6.86 -0.66 -3.70
CA ALA A 217 -8.02 -0.73 -2.84
C ALA A 217 -8.15 0.50 -1.95
N LEU A 218 -9.39 0.86 -1.62
CA LEU A 218 -9.74 1.77 -0.54
C LEU A 218 -10.59 1.03 0.48
N ILE A 219 -10.27 1.18 1.77
CA ILE A 219 -11.02 0.64 2.89
C ILE A 219 -11.44 1.79 3.79
N THR A 220 -12.69 1.80 4.24
CA THR A 220 -13.21 2.79 5.20
C THR A 220 -14.33 2.19 6.05
N SER A 221 -14.65 2.84 7.16
CA SER A 221 -15.84 2.59 7.97
C SER A 221 -16.85 3.73 7.88
N ASP A 222 -16.64 4.71 7.00
CA ASP A 222 -17.54 5.83 6.74
C ASP A 222 -18.43 5.52 5.52
N ASP A 223 -19.74 5.44 5.75
CA ASP A 223 -20.72 5.06 4.72
C ASP A 223 -20.81 6.12 3.61
N GLU A 224 -20.68 7.42 3.96
CA GLU A 224 -20.73 8.51 2.97
C GLU A 224 -19.48 8.51 2.08
N LEU A 225 -18.30 8.23 2.65
CA LEU A 225 -17.08 8.09 1.86
C LEU A 225 -17.17 6.88 0.93
N HIS A 226 -17.68 5.75 1.43
CA HIS A 226 -17.91 4.56 0.61
C HIS A 226 -18.80 4.87 -0.62
N GLU A 227 -19.93 5.55 -0.42
CA GLU A 227 -20.82 5.93 -1.51
C GLU A 227 -20.14 6.85 -2.53
N LYS A 228 -19.40 7.87 -2.07
CA LYS A 228 -18.65 8.79 -2.95
C LYS A 228 -17.59 8.04 -3.77
N PHE A 229 -16.83 7.15 -3.15
CA PHE A 229 -15.82 6.34 -3.84
C PHE A 229 -16.45 5.37 -4.84
N ALA A 230 -17.54 4.68 -4.45
CA ALA A 230 -18.25 3.74 -5.31
C ALA A 230 -18.85 4.45 -6.54
N PHE A 231 -19.48 5.61 -6.33
CA PHE A 231 -20.01 6.44 -7.40
C PHE A 231 -18.91 6.84 -8.38
N LEU A 232 -17.82 7.42 -7.90
CA LEU A 232 -16.77 7.94 -8.78
C LEU A 232 -16.01 6.80 -9.48
N ARG A 233 -15.78 5.67 -8.80
CA ARG A 233 -15.21 4.47 -9.44
C ARG A 233 -16.07 4.00 -10.61
N ASN A 234 -17.39 3.93 -10.41
CA ASN A 234 -18.31 3.52 -11.46
C ASN A 234 -18.33 4.53 -12.61
N ALA A 235 -18.40 5.82 -12.30
CA ALA A 235 -18.50 6.91 -13.28
C ALA A 235 -17.21 7.08 -14.10
N ALA A 236 -16.04 7.02 -13.46
CA ALA A 236 -14.73 7.12 -14.11
C ALA A 236 -14.27 5.77 -14.70
N GLY A 237 -14.84 4.64 -14.25
CA GLY A 237 -14.62 3.31 -14.82
C GLY A 237 -13.30 2.65 -14.41
N ALA A 238 -12.61 3.13 -13.38
CA ALA A 238 -11.30 2.62 -12.96
C ALA A 238 -11.39 1.32 -12.12
N VAL A 239 -12.08 0.31 -12.65
CA VAL A 239 -12.34 -0.97 -11.99
C VAL A 239 -11.34 -2.06 -12.40
N PRO A 240 -10.97 -2.99 -11.51
CA PRO A 240 -10.13 -4.12 -11.87
C PRO A 240 -10.92 -5.17 -12.68
N SER A 241 -10.19 -5.94 -13.48
CA SER A 241 -10.71 -7.15 -14.12
C SER A 241 -11.16 -8.18 -13.06
N PRO A 242 -12.18 -9.02 -13.34
CA PRO A 242 -12.49 -10.15 -12.46
C PRO A 242 -11.33 -11.15 -12.33
N PHE A 243 -10.48 -11.28 -13.35
CA PHE A 243 -9.27 -12.12 -13.29
C PHE A 243 -8.24 -11.55 -12.30
N ASP A 244 -7.95 -10.26 -12.40
CA ASP A 244 -7.04 -9.56 -11.49
C ASP A 244 -7.56 -9.60 -10.06
N SER A 245 -8.87 -9.38 -9.89
CA SER A 245 -9.52 -9.46 -8.57
C SER A 245 -9.32 -10.83 -7.93
N TRP A 246 -9.44 -11.89 -8.74
CA TRP A 246 -9.23 -13.27 -8.29
C TRP A 246 -7.76 -13.55 -7.95
N LEU A 247 -6.80 -13.04 -8.74
CA LEU A 247 -5.36 -13.20 -8.46
C LEU A 247 -4.97 -12.52 -7.14
N VAL A 248 -5.44 -11.30 -6.90
CA VAL A 248 -5.20 -10.61 -5.62
C VAL A 248 -5.83 -11.39 -4.47
N LEU A 249 -7.07 -11.86 -4.64
CA LEU A 249 -7.75 -12.67 -3.62
C LEU A 249 -6.98 -13.96 -3.31
N ARG A 250 -6.42 -14.62 -4.32
CA ARG A 250 -5.54 -15.79 -4.18
C ARG A 250 -4.27 -15.44 -3.41
N GLY A 251 -3.62 -14.33 -3.75
CA GLY A 251 -2.41 -13.84 -3.09
C GLY A 251 -2.65 -13.53 -1.60
N ALA A 252 -3.75 -12.85 -1.28
CA ALA A 252 -4.09 -12.41 0.07
C ALA A 252 -4.19 -13.57 1.07
N LYS A 253 -4.62 -14.77 0.63
CA LYS A 253 -4.71 -15.99 1.48
C LYS A 253 -3.39 -16.39 2.13
N THR A 254 -2.27 -16.02 1.52
CA THR A 254 -0.92 -16.36 2.00
C THR A 254 -0.18 -15.16 2.58
N LEU A 255 -0.83 -13.99 2.68
CA LEU A 255 -0.19 -12.74 3.08
C LEU A 255 0.52 -12.86 4.43
N ALA A 256 -0.16 -13.38 5.46
CA ALA A 256 0.43 -13.56 6.78
C ALA A 256 1.71 -14.40 6.75
N LEU A 257 1.66 -15.57 6.10
CA LEU A 257 2.81 -16.48 5.99
C LEU A 257 3.98 -15.82 5.25
N ARG A 258 3.69 -15.11 4.15
CA ARG A 258 4.71 -14.40 3.37
C ARG A 258 5.30 -13.25 4.17
N MET A 259 4.49 -12.44 4.86
CA MET A 259 4.96 -11.29 5.61
C MET A 259 5.82 -11.68 6.81
N GLU A 260 5.54 -12.80 7.49
CA GLU A 260 6.46 -13.33 8.50
C GLU A 260 7.81 -13.67 7.89
N ARG A 261 7.83 -14.38 6.75
CA ARG A 261 9.09 -14.73 6.08
C ARG A 261 9.84 -13.52 5.52
N HIS A 262 9.13 -12.55 4.94
CA HIS A 262 9.72 -11.28 4.49
C HIS A 262 10.40 -10.55 5.65
N SER A 263 9.74 -10.49 6.82
CA SER A 263 10.30 -9.83 8.00
C SER A 263 11.52 -10.58 8.55
N ASP A 264 11.44 -11.92 8.69
CA ASP A 264 12.55 -12.78 9.12
C ASP A 264 13.78 -12.67 8.21
N ASN A 265 13.56 -12.56 6.91
CA ASN A 265 14.63 -12.43 5.93
C ASN A 265 15.22 -11.01 5.96
N ALA A 266 14.37 -9.97 6.05
CA ALA A 266 14.82 -8.59 6.13
C ALA A 266 15.67 -8.33 7.37
N GLU A 267 15.29 -8.87 8.54
CA GLU A 267 16.08 -8.75 9.78
C GLU A 267 17.49 -9.34 9.60
N ARG A 268 17.63 -10.52 8.98
CA ARG A 268 18.94 -11.11 8.67
C ARG A 268 19.76 -10.30 7.67
N VAL A 269 19.11 -9.76 6.64
CA VAL A 269 19.76 -8.88 5.67
C VAL A 269 20.26 -7.59 6.33
N VAL A 270 19.46 -7.01 7.24
CA VAL A 270 19.84 -5.83 8.02
C VAL A 270 21.04 -6.12 8.92
N GLU A 271 21.07 -7.27 9.62
CA GLU A 271 22.24 -7.69 10.41
C GLU A 271 23.52 -7.76 9.56
N ALA A 272 23.44 -8.35 8.36
CA ALA A 272 24.56 -8.45 7.45
C ALA A 272 25.03 -7.06 6.97
N LEU A 273 24.10 -6.19 6.57
CA LEU A 273 24.38 -4.82 6.10
C LEU A 273 25.05 -3.98 7.19
N LEU A 274 24.60 -4.05 8.44
CA LEU A 274 25.20 -3.32 9.55
C LEU A 274 26.64 -3.74 9.86
N SER A 275 27.02 -4.96 9.51
CA SER A 275 28.36 -5.49 9.73
C SER A 275 29.35 -5.21 8.59
N HIS A 276 28.89 -4.61 7.48
CA HIS A 276 29.67 -4.51 6.25
C HIS A 276 30.31 -3.12 6.07
N ASP A 277 31.64 -3.06 5.94
CA ASP A 277 32.41 -1.81 5.92
C ASP A 277 32.01 -0.82 4.80
N LYS A 278 31.50 -1.31 3.68
CA LYS A 278 31.03 -0.45 2.57
C LYS A 278 29.62 0.11 2.74
N VAL A 279 28.88 -0.28 3.78
CA VAL A 279 27.54 0.25 4.09
C VAL A 279 27.69 1.41 5.07
N THR A 280 27.18 2.58 4.72
CA THR A 280 27.31 3.79 5.56
C THR A 280 26.11 4.04 6.44
N LYS A 281 24.93 3.56 6.03
CA LYS A 281 23.68 3.71 6.76
C LYS A 281 22.68 2.65 6.32
N VAL A 282 21.93 2.11 7.28
CA VAL A 282 20.77 1.25 7.03
C VAL A 282 19.52 1.97 7.49
N TYR A 283 18.48 1.91 6.65
CA TYR A 283 17.15 2.40 6.94
C TYR A 283 16.25 1.17 7.08
N TYR A 284 15.86 0.88 8.32
CA TYR A 284 14.93 -0.18 8.66
C TYR A 284 14.20 0.16 9.97
N PRO A 285 12.86 0.17 10.02
CA PRO A 285 12.12 0.60 11.22
C PRO A 285 12.40 -0.26 12.46
N GLY A 286 12.92 -1.47 12.29
CA GLY A 286 13.28 -2.36 13.41
C GLY A 286 14.59 -2.01 14.12
N LEU A 287 15.39 -1.08 13.59
CA LEU A 287 16.61 -0.63 14.24
C LEU A 287 16.29 0.40 15.33
N VAL A 288 16.89 0.25 16.50
CA VAL A 288 16.65 1.11 17.67
C VAL A 288 17.01 2.58 17.44
N ASP A 289 17.94 2.84 16.53
CA ASP A 289 18.40 4.17 16.13
C ASP A 289 17.66 4.70 14.88
N HIS A 290 16.73 3.93 14.32
CA HIS A 290 15.87 4.40 13.24
C HIS A 290 14.92 5.50 13.75
N PRO A 291 14.84 6.66 13.07
CA PRO A 291 13.87 7.70 13.42
C PRO A 291 12.44 7.13 13.45
N GLY A 292 11.77 7.24 14.59
CA GLY A 292 10.42 6.71 14.79
C GLY A 292 10.34 5.21 15.11
N HIS A 293 11.44 4.53 15.44
CA HIS A 293 11.44 3.13 15.89
C HIS A 293 10.38 2.83 16.95
N GLU A 294 10.33 3.63 18.02
CA GLU A 294 9.34 3.46 19.11
C GLU A 294 7.89 3.58 18.63
N ILE A 295 7.63 4.45 17.64
CA ILE A 295 6.31 4.60 17.02
C ILE A 295 5.99 3.36 16.19
N ALA A 296 6.93 2.90 15.36
CA ALA A 296 6.79 1.69 14.58
C ALA A 296 6.52 0.48 15.48
N ALA A 297 7.29 0.29 16.56
CA ALA A 297 7.10 -0.79 17.52
C ALA A 297 5.74 -0.73 18.24
N LYS A 298 5.18 0.47 18.42
CA LYS A 298 3.86 0.68 19.02
C LYS A 298 2.71 0.37 18.04
N GLN A 299 2.85 0.70 16.76
CA GLN A 299 1.74 0.65 15.80
C GLN A 299 1.84 -0.49 14.76
N MET A 300 3.00 -1.14 14.65
CA MET A 300 3.26 -2.24 13.73
C MET A 300 3.55 -3.54 14.49
N ARG A 301 3.05 -4.66 13.96
CA ARG A 301 3.28 -6.01 14.50
C ARG A 301 4.72 -6.48 14.31
N ARG A 302 5.31 -6.15 13.16
CA ARG A 302 6.71 -6.34 12.77
C ARG A 302 7.11 -5.25 11.77
N PHE A 303 8.39 -5.15 11.45
CA PHE A 303 8.96 -4.02 10.70
C PHE A 303 8.99 -4.21 9.17
N GLY A 304 8.51 -5.36 8.67
CA GLY A 304 8.28 -5.60 7.24
C GLY A 304 9.52 -6.06 6.45
N GLY A 305 9.31 -6.24 5.13
CA GLY A 305 10.31 -6.80 4.19
C GLY A 305 11.10 -5.78 3.38
N MET A 306 10.90 -4.48 3.63
CA MET A 306 11.58 -3.42 2.90
C MET A 306 12.82 -2.97 3.67
N VAL A 307 13.94 -2.82 2.98
CA VAL A 307 15.19 -2.29 3.54
C VAL A 307 15.78 -1.30 2.53
N SER A 308 16.25 -0.17 3.02
CA SER A 308 17.09 0.74 2.22
C SER A 308 18.45 0.92 2.89
N PHE A 309 19.49 1.15 2.12
CA PHE A 309 20.82 1.37 2.66
C PHE A 309 21.65 2.26 1.76
N ALA A 310 22.53 3.05 2.37
CA ALA A 310 23.49 3.89 1.68
C ALA A 310 24.86 3.19 1.62
N VAL A 311 25.58 3.37 0.52
CA VAL A 311 26.88 2.72 0.28
C VAL A 311 28.01 3.72 0.10
N GLN A 312 29.21 3.33 0.53
CA GLN A 312 30.43 4.07 0.23
C GLN A 312 30.71 4.08 -1.27
N GLY A 313 31.33 5.15 -1.77
CA GLY A 313 31.65 5.30 -3.20
C GLY A 313 30.55 5.97 -4.04
N GLY A 314 29.42 6.36 -3.44
CA GLY A 314 28.40 7.19 -4.07
C GLY A 314 27.57 6.48 -5.14
N GLU A 315 26.95 7.27 -6.01
CA GLU A 315 26.01 6.78 -7.06
C GLU A 315 26.59 5.67 -7.93
N ARG A 316 27.88 5.78 -8.30
CA ARG A 316 28.51 4.76 -9.15
C ARG A 316 28.57 3.40 -8.44
N ALA A 317 28.97 3.39 -7.17
CA ALA A 317 29.04 2.15 -6.39
C ALA A 317 27.65 1.54 -6.19
N ALA A 318 26.64 2.35 -5.87
CA ALA A 318 25.26 1.89 -5.74
C ALA A 318 24.76 1.21 -7.02
N LEU A 319 24.96 1.84 -8.18
CA LEU A 319 24.57 1.27 -9.47
C LEU A 319 25.31 -0.04 -9.78
N ASP A 320 26.61 -0.10 -9.50
CA ASP A 320 27.41 -1.30 -9.76
C ASP A 320 26.99 -2.45 -8.84
N ILE A 321 26.70 -2.20 -7.56
CA ILE A 321 26.17 -3.20 -6.61
C ILE A 321 24.82 -3.75 -7.08
N ALA A 322 23.89 -2.86 -7.45
CA ALA A 322 22.57 -3.27 -7.94
C ALA A 322 22.67 -4.20 -9.18
N ALA A 323 23.62 -3.94 -10.08
CA ALA A 323 23.83 -4.74 -11.28
C ALA A 323 24.58 -6.07 -11.04
N ARG A 324 25.22 -6.24 -9.88
CA ARG A 324 26.07 -7.39 -9.57
C ARG A 324 25.34 -8.56 -8.91
N THR A 325 24.28 -8.26 -8.17
CA THR A 325 23.39 -9.27 -7.56
C THR A 325 22.94 -10.31 -8.60
N LYS A 326 22.75 -11.54 -8.14
CA LYS A 326 22.31 -12.69 -8.95
C LYS A 326 20.96 -13.22 -8.52
N LEU A 327 20.60 -13.01 -7.25
CA LEU A 327 19.33 -13.41 -6.67
C LEU A 327 18.39 -12.22 -6.54
N PHE A 328 18.87 -11.07 -6.05
CA PHE A 328 18.09 -9.85 -6.12
C PHE A 328 17.96 -9.41 -7.58
N ILE A 329 16.73 -9.35 -8.09
CA ILE A 329 16.48 -8.95 -9.47
C ILE A 329 16.43 -7.43 -9.53
N LEU A 330 17.23 -6.82 -10.41
CA LEU A 330 17.15 -5.40 -10.70
C LEU A 330 15.80 -5.08 -11.37
N GLY A 331 14.88 -4.48 -10.63
CA GLY A 331 13.53 -4.21 -11.09
C GLY A 331 12.79 -3.21 -10.21
N GLU A 332 11.89 -2.45 -10.81
CA GLU A 332 10.93 -1.63 -10.06
C GLU A 332 9.87 -2.53 -9.39
N SER A 333 9.03 -1.93 -8.54
CA SER A 333 8.06 -2.62 -7.67
C SER A 333 8.69 -3.27 -6.44
N LEU A 334 7.88 -3.98 -5.66
CA LEU A 334 8.21 -4.59 -4.36
C LEU A 334 7.09 -5.53 -3.90
N GLY A 335 7.38 -6.32 -2.87
CA GLY A 335 6.43 -7.16 -2.15
C GLY A 335 5.98 -8.42 -2.88
N GLY A 336 6.65 -8.77 -3.98
CA GLY A 336 6.59 -10.09 -4.58
C GLY A 336 7.31 -11.14 -3.73
N ILE A 337 7.13 -12.42 -4.06
CA ILE A 337 7.85 -13.52 -3.40
C ILE A 337 9.34 -13.52 -3.74
N GLU A 338 9.68 -12.98 -4.90
CA GLU A 338 11.04 -12.77 -5.38
C GLU A 338 11.66 -11.49 -4.81
N SER A 339 12.95 -11.56 -4.53
CA SER A 339 13.75 -10.44 -4.06
C SER A 339 14.08 -9.46 -5.18
N LEU A 340 13.82 -8.17 -4.94
CA LEU A 340 14.12 -7.10 -5.89
C LEU A 340 15.11 -6.10 -5.30
N ILE A 341 15.95 -5.52 -6.16
CA ILE A 341 16.82 -4.39 -5.83
C ILE A 341 16.59 -3.27 -6.82
N GLU A 342 16.63 -2.04 -6.35
CA GLU A 342 16.59 -0.86 -7.22
C GLU A 342 17.45 0.29 -6.70
N HIS A 343 17.73 1.22 -7.60
CA HIS A 343 18.30 2.53 -7.29
C HIS A 343 17.19 3.59 -7.40
N PRO A 344 16.57 4.03 -6.29
CA PRO A 344 15.37 4.88 -6.34
C PRO A 344 15.55 6.16 -7.14
N GLY A 345 16.70 6.84 -6.99
CA GLY A 345 16.97 8.12 -7.67
C GLY A 345 17.06 8.05 -9.21
N LYS A 346 17.21 6.86 -9.80
CA LYS A 346 17.24 6.64 -11.26
C LYS A 346 16.03 5.87 -11.78
N MET A 347 15.20 5.35 -10.87
CA MET A 347 14.08 4.46 -11.17
C MET A 347 12.79 5.06 -10.58
N THR A 348 12.26 4.51 -9.50
CA THR A 348 10.93 4.88 -8.94
C THR A 348 10.78 6.34 -8.52
N HIS A 349 11.88 7.01 -8.17
CA HIS A 349 11.91 8.40 -7.74
C HIS A 349 12.63 9.32 -8.74
N ALA A 350 12.85 8.88 -9.98
CA ALA A 350 13.44 9.72 -11.03
C ALA A 350 12.63 11.03 -11.26
N SER A 351 11.31 11.00 -11.01
CA SER A 351 10.44 12.18 -11.13
C SER A 351 10.61 13.21 -10.01
N THR A 352 11.34 12.91 -8.93
CA THR A 352 11.61 13.83 -7.82
C THR A 352 12.94 14.57 -7.96
N ALA A 353 13.70 14.34 -9.05
CA ALA A 353 14.97 15.00 -9.28
C ALA A 353 14.83 16.54 -9.24
N GLY A 354 15.67 17.20 -8.42
CA GLY A 354 15.64 18.64 -8.21
C GLY A 354 14.53 19.15 -7.28
N SER A 355 13.75 18.25 -6.66
CA SER A 355 12.77 18.60 -5.64
C SER A 355 13.31 18.33 -4.22
N PRO A 356 12.65 18.84 -3.17
CA PRO A 356 12.96 18.46 -1.79
C PRO A 356 12.85 16.96 -1.50
N LEU A 357 12.14 16.19 -2.35
CA LEU A 357 11.94 14.75 -2.24
C LEU A 357 13.03 13.94 -2.98
N GLN A 358 14.11 14.59 -3.43
CA GLN A 358 15.17 13.92 -4.16
C GLN A 358 15.89 12.90 -3.27
N VAL A 359 15.90 11.64 -3.69
CA VAL A 359 16.64 10.57 -3.01
C VAL A 359 18.13 10.68 -3.36
N ALA A 360 19.00 10.51 -2.36
CA ALA A 360 20.44 10.52 -2.56
C ALA A 360 20.89 9.38 -3.50
N GLY A 361 21.90 9.65 -4.33
CA GLY A 361 22.36 8.69 -5.35
C GLY A 361 23.10 7.49 -4.77
N ASP A 362 23.54 7.53 -3.53
CA ASP A 362 24.20 6.41 -2.85
C ASP A 362 23.23 5.41 -2.22
N ILE A 363 21.93 5.63 -2.35
CA ILE A 363 20.89 4.79 -1.72
C ILE A 363 20.43 3.69 -2.67
N LEU A 364 20.41 2.47 -2.14
CA LEU A 364 19.74 1.30 -2.71
C LEU A 364 18.51 0.96 -1.87
N ARG A 365 17.46 0.48 -2.53
CA ARG A 365 16.30 -0.13 -1.89
C ARG A 365 16.22 -1.59 -2.30
N ILE A 366 15.99 -2.46 -1.34
CA ILE A 366 15.67 -3.86 -1.57
C ILE A 366 14.27 -4.19 -1.04
N SER A 367 13.55 -4.96 -1.83
CA SER A 367 12.35 -5.68 -1.42
C SER A 367 12.80 -7.11 -1.14
N VAL A 368 12.97 -7.46 0.13
CA VAL A 368 13.48 -8.77 0.52
C VAL A 368 12.37 -9.79 0.38
N GLY A 369 12.56 -10.80 -0.47
CA GLY A 369 11.62 -11.86 -0.79
C GLY A 369 11.55 -12.97 0.26
N ILE A 370 11.01 -14.12 -0.14
CA ILE A 370 10.81 -15.29 0.73
C ILE A 370 11.76 -16.46 0.44
N GLU A 371 12.85 -16.19 -0.28
CA GLU A 371 13.92 -17.17 -0.55
C GLU A 371 14.62 -17.63 0.74
N ASP A 372 15.58 -18.56 0.61
CA ASP A 372 16.45 -18.91 1.72
C ASP A 372 17.28 -17.69 2.14
N SER A 373 17.25 -17.36 3.43
CA SER A 373 17.94 -16.17 3.95
C SER A 373 19.46 -16.22 3.78
N THR A 374 20.04 -17.42 3.77
CA THR A 374 21.49 -17.62 3.60
C THR A 374 21.91 -17.23 2.19
N ASP A 375 21.10 -17.62 1.20
CA ASP A 375 21.34 -17.29 -0.20
C ASP A 375 21.19 -15.79 -0.44
N LEU A 376 20.18 -15.15 0.16
CA LEU A 376 19.97 -13.69 0.07
C LEU A 376 21.14 -12.90 0.65
N VAL A 377 21.58 -13.26 1.86
CA VAL A 377 22.73 -12.60 2.50
C VAL A 377 24.00 -12.85 1.69
N GLY A 378 24.24 -14.08 1.22
CA GLY A 378 25.40 -14.43 0.41
C GLY A 378 25.47 -13.65 -0.91
N ASP A 379 24.36 -13.52 -1.62
CA ASP A 379 24.30 -12.76 -2.87
C ASP A 379 24.58 -11.27 -2.65
N LEU A 380 24.00 -10.69 -1.58
CA LEU A 380 24.18 -9.28 -1.25
C LEU A 380 25.62 -8.95 -0.84
N LEU A 381 26.23 -9.78 0.02
CA LEU A 381 27.63 -9.62 0.43
C LEU A 381 28.58 -9.74 -0.77
N TYR A 382 28.34 -10.73 -1.66
CA TYR A 382 29.11 -10.86 -2.90
C TYR A 382 28.97 -9.64 -3.82
N ALA A 383 27.79 -9.01 -3.88
CA ALA A 383 27.57 -7.80 -4.67
C ALA A 383 28.28 -6.57 -4.07
N LEU A 384 28.38 -6.51 -2.74
CA LEU A 384 29.05 -5.45 -1.99
C LEU A 384 30.59 -5.52 -2.12
N ASP A 385 31.21 -6.69 -2.07
CA ASP A 385 32.66 -6.91 -2.16
C ASP A 385 33.27 -6.58 -3.52
#